data_AF-A0A3N5L820-F1
#
_entry.id   AF-A0A3N5L820-F1
#
_cell.length_a   1.000
_cell.length_b   1.000
_cell.length_c   1.000
_cell.angle_alpha   90.00
_cell.angle_beta   90.00
_cell.angle_gamma   90.00
#
_symmetry.space_group_name_H-M   'P 1'
#
loop_
_entity.id
_entity.type
_entity.pdbx_description
1 polymer ?
#
loop_
_entity_poly.entity_id
_entity_poly.type
_entity_poly.pdbx_seq_one_letter_code
_entity_poly.pdbx_strand_id
1 'polypeptide(L)'
;MNLILGTVFCAAVAVLGGEASAYETTGNQRLDRAIYSGHDPKLIVAGHIVGKDVRPRGPTVDGYPLEYVSFRFKVTTVILGHQTYRGQTLVIPATSFEWPTELLAFQEGVPCALVLRTDWGDKRDGYYLDSVVPVSNETLSTAKDGEEAKRILAAELLVELKNETSASRQRHLILQVSPILQKAESEALVPFLKTEDIWLCRAALAGLIGATKQTNYLTMAHQDIEQFIKTTGMINDPDGRQGNAPYPFLFSHYFFLEVGWSREEDEAAAAYLPLFRLTAHSIDIPEQVRWEHGVKPLCRLGAIEDARFLYEYCRDRGTKDKAEIFRFSSHRQDVIIGISRILGINLPNWMESDFLKQEREQHRQISAALIREGIISEGEVHSHPEQGTEGDTVDAAP
;
A
#
# COMPACT_ATOMS: atom_id res chain seq x y z
N MET A 1 -14.38 6.16 -35.71
CA MET A 1 -13.76 7.24 -34.92
C MET A 1 -14.86 7.89 -34.11
N ASN A 2 -15.05 7.44 -32.87
CA ASN A 2 -15.82 8.11 -31.82
C ASN A 2 -15.34 7.54 -30.49
N LEU A 3 -14.51 8.34 -29.84
CA LEU A 3 -14.09 8.25 -28.44
C LEU A 3 -15.28 8.70 -27.56
N ILE A 4 -15.20 8.41 -26.26
CA ILE A 4 -16.04 8.93 -25.14
C ILE A 4 -17.11 7.95 -24.65
N LEU A 5 -16.73 7.13 -23.65
CA LEU A 5 -17.49 6.82 -22.42
C LEU A 5 -16.72 5.74 -21.62
N GLY A 6 -15.59 6.11 -21.02
CA GLY A 6 -14.76 5.16 -20.25
C GLY A 6 -14.04 5.74 -19.03
N THR A 7 -14.34 6.98 -18.62
CA THR A 7 -13.39 7.70 -17.74
C THR A 7 -14.02 8.53 -16.61
N VAL A 8 -15.16 8.11 -16.04
CA VAL A 8 -15.77 8.88 -14.93
C VAL A 8 -16.11 8.07 -13.67
N PHE A 9 -16.05 6.72 -13.67
CA PHE A 9 -16.46 5.98 -12.47
C PHE A 9 -15.38 5.78 -11.39
N CYS A 10 -14.09 6.04 -11.67
CA CYS A 10 -13.01 5.85 -10.68
C CYS A 10 -12.70 7.06 -9.79
N ALA A 11 -13.23 8.25 -10.08
CA ALA A 11 -12.81 9.46 -9.36
C ALA A 11 -13.67 9.81 -8.12
N ALA A 12 -14.90 9.29 -8.01
CA ALA A 12 -15.84 9.70 -6.97
C ALA A 12 -15.75 8.87 -5.67
N VAL A 13 -15.15 7.67 -5.70
CA VAL A 13 -15.00 6.81 -4.50
C VAL A 13 -13.83 7.27 -3.62
N ALA A 14 -12.87 8.00 -4.18
CA ALA A 14 -11.67 8.44 -3.45
C ALA A 14 -11.89 9.57 -2.42
N VAL A 15 -13.07 10.23 -2.41
CA VAL A 15 -13.29 11.43 -1.59
C VAL A 15 -14.14 11.17 -0.33
N LEU A 16 -14.71 9.98 -0.16
CA LEU A 16 -15.52 9.60 1.02
C LEU A 16 -15.11 8.27 1.64
N GLY A 17 -13.94 7.75 1.27
CA GLY A 17 -13.42 6.49 1.76
C GLY A 17 -13.07 6.56 3.24
N GLY A 18 -13.92 5.97 4.10
CA GLY A 18 -13.48 5.53 5.42
C GLY A 18 -12.30 4.55 5.28
N GLU A 19 -11.61 4.24 6.38
CA GLU A 19 -10.43 3.35 6.40
C GLU A 19 -10.63 2.04 5.60
N ALA A 20 -11.87 1.55 5.47
CA ALA A 20 -12.25 0.40 4.66
C ALA A 20 -11.98 0.51 3.13
N SER A 21 -12.01 1.70 2.51
CA SER A 21 -11.82 1.84 1.06
C SER A 21 -10.37 1.70 0.61
N ALA A 22 -9.40 1.78 1.54
CA ALA A 22 -7.98 1.57 1.24
C ALA A 22 -7.66 0.10 0.91
N TYR A 23 -8.63 -0.81 1.09
CA TYR A 23 -8.46 -2.25 0.94
C TYR A 23 -9.16 -2.83 -0.30
N GLU A 24 -9.80 -2.00 -1.12
CA GLU A 24 -10.45 -2.44 -2.36
C GLU A 24 -9.42 -2.51 -3.49
N THR A 25 -8.76 -3.65 -3.65
CA THR A 25 -7.88 -3.92 -4.78
C THR A 25 -8.50 -4.98 -5.66
N THR A 26 -8.60 -4.71 -6.97
CA THR A 26 -9.03 -5.73 -7.94
C THR A 26 -7.98 -6.80 -8.20
N GLY A 27 -6.81 -6.78 -7.53
CA GLY A 27 -5.73 -7.75 -7.72
C GLY A 27 -5.44 -8.58 -6.46
N ASN A 28 -4.39 -9.40 -6.51
CA ASN A 28 -3.99 -10.26 -5.41
C ASN A 28 -3.42 -9.47 -4.22
N GLN A 29 -4.24 -9.25 -3.20
CA GLN A 29 -3.86 -8.51 -2.01
C GLN A 29 -2.78 -9.28 -1.21
N ARG A 30 -1.86 -8.54 -0.58
CA ARG A 30 -0.87 -9.10 0.34
C ARG A 30 -1.56 -9.79 1.52
N LEU A 31 -1.01 -10.92 1.97
CA LEU A 31 -1.63 -11.76 2.99
C LEU A 31 -1.72 -11.13 4.37
N ASP A 32 -0.78 -10.25 4.73
CA ASP A 32 -0.83 -9.52 6.01
C ASP A 32 -2.08 -8.64 6.08
N ARG A 33 -2.45 -7.99 4.98
CA ARG A 33 -3.66 -7.18 4.83
C ARG A 33 -4.92 -8.02 4.63
N ALA A 34 -4.85 -9.04 3.77
CA ALA A 34 -5.98 -9.90 3.47
C ALA A 34 -6.47 -10.70 4.70
N ILE A 35 -5.56 -11.02 5.64
CA ILE A 35 -5.82 -11.79 6.87
C ILE A 35 -5.79 -10.89 8.12
N TYR A 36 -5.79 -9.57 7.95
CA TYR A 36 -5.76 -8.65 9.08
C TYR A 36 -6.99 -8.83 9.99
N SER A 37 -6.75 -9.01 11.29
CA SER A 37 -7.78 -9.38 12.27
C SER A 37 -8.75 -8.25 12.62
N GLY A 38 -8.41 -7.00 12.30
CA GLY A 38 -9.31 -5.86 12.46
C GLY A 38 -10.34 -5.71 11.33
N HIS A 39 -10.24 -6.52 10.26
CA HIS A 39 -11.23 -6.55 9.18
C HIS A 39 -12.30 -7.62 9.40
N ASP A 40 -13.49 -7.34 8.85
CA ASP A 40 -14.69 -8.18 8.86
C ASP A 40 -14.45 -9.66 8.49
N PRO A 41 -15.34 -10.59 8.91
CA PRO A 41 -15.03 -12.01 9.01
C PRO A 41 -14.47 -12.60 7.71
N LYS A 42 -13.21 -13.06 7.81
CA LYS A 42 -12.50 -13.73 6.73
C LYS A 42 -12.81 -15.22 6.71
N LEU A 43 -13.07 -15.73 5.50
CA LEU A 43 -13.13 -17.16 5.22
C LEU A 43 -11.87 -17.52 4.44
N ILE A 44 -11.03 -18.40 5.00
CA ILE A 44 -9.84 -18.92 4.33
C ILE A 44 -10.06 -20.40 4.06
N VAL A 45 -10.05 -20.79 2.79
CA VAL A 45 -10.34 -22.15 2.35
C VAL A 45 -9.28 -22.67 1.40
N ALA A 46 -8.94 -23.95 1.51
CA ALA A 46 -8.08 -24.66 0.56
C ALA A 46 -8.90 -25.67 -0.25
N GLY A 47 -8.51 -25.85 -1.51
CA GLY A 47 -9.23 -26.65 -2.48
C GLY A 47 -8.72 -26.43 -3.89
N HIS A 48 -9.58 -26.65 -4.89
CA HIS A 48 -9.22 -26.49 -6.30
C HIS A 48 -10.37 -25.97 -7.15
N ILE A 49 -10.01 -25.40 -8.30
CA ILE A 49 -10.97 -24.96 -9.32
C ILE A 49 -11.56 -26.20 -10.02
N VAL A 50 -12.89 -26.29 -10.09
CA VAL A 50 -13.61 -27.39 -10.80
C VAL A 50 -14.32 -26.91 -12.08
N GLY A 51 -14.10 -25.66 -12.45
CA GLY A 51 -14.42 -25.15 -13.78
C GLY A 51 -15.03 -23.75 -13.78
N LYS A 52 -15.14 -23.20 -14.98
CA LYS A 52 -15.75 -21.88 -15.23
C LYS A 52 -17.25 -22.04 -15.42
N ASP A 53 -18.03 -21.18 -14.79
CA ASP A 53 -19.48 -21.03 -15.01
C ASP A 53 -19.70 -19.67 -15.69
N VAL A 54 -19.93 -19.72 -17.00
CA VAL A 54 -20.24 -18.55 -17.83
C VAL A 54 -21.76 -18.49 -17.97
N ARG A 55 -22.38 -17.53 -17.28
CA ARG A 55 -23.82 -17.32 -17.39
C ARG A 55 -24.09 -16.10 -18.27
N PRO A 56 -24.89 -16.25 -19.35
CA PRO A 56 -25.36 -15.08 -20.08
C PRO A 56 -26.30 -14.28 -19.17
N ARG A 57 -26.06 -12.98 -19.02
CA ARG A 57 -27.02 -12.10 -18.36
C ARG A 57 -28.20 -11.85 -19.33
N GLY A 58 -29.37 -11.57 -18.76
CA GLY A 58 -30.52 -11.01 -19.48
C GLY A 58 -30.20 -9.69 -20.19
N PRO A 59 -31.22 -8.93 -20.63
CA PRO A 59 -31.18 -8.10 -21.83
C PRO A 59 -29.89 -7.28 -22.01
N THR A 60 -29.39 -7.32 -23.24
CA THR A 60 -28.16 -6.69 -23.71
C THR A 60 -28.15 -5.17 -23.44
N VAL A 61 -27.00 -4.65 -23.03
CA VAL A 61 -26.70 -3.21 -23.14
C VAL A 61 -26.04 -3.03 -24.50
N ASP A 62 -26.64 -2.23 -25.38
CA ASP A 62 -26.13 -1.94 -26.73
C ASP A 62 -25.88 -3.17 -27.63
N GLY A 63 -26.66 -4.24 -27.47
CA GLY A 63 -26.56 -5.44 -28.30
C GLY A 63 -25.43 -6.40 -27.91
N TYR A 64 -24.64 -6.10 -26.88
CA TYR A 64 -23.63 -7.01 -26.35
C TYR A 64 -24.13 -7.74 -25.09
N PRO A 65 -24.08 -9.08 -25.04
CA PRO A 65 -24.37 -9.81 -23.83
C PRO A 65 -23.27 -9.51 -22.80
N LEU A 66 -23.66 -8.97 -21.64
CA LEU A 66 -22.77 -8.92 -20.49
C LEU A 66 -22.66 -10.35 -19.94
N GLU A 67 -21.55 -11.03 -20.23
CA GLU A 67 -21.27 -12.35 -19.66
C GLU A 67 -20.83 -12.18 -18.20
N TYR A 68 -21.55 -12.81 -17.27
CA TYR A 68 -21.05 -12.97 -15.92
C TYR A 68 -20.17 -14.23 -15.91
N VAL A 69 -18.86 -14.02 -15.94
CA VAL A 69 -17.90 -15.10 -15.75
C VAL A 69 -17.74 -15.33 -14.25
N SER A 70 -17.98 -16.55 -13.82
CA SER A 70 -17.67 -17.02 -12.46
C SER A 70 -16.88 -18.31 -12.54
N PHE A 71 -16.26 -18.72 -11.44
CA PHE A 71 -15.63 -20.02 -11.34
C PHE A 71 -16.12 -20.76 -10.11
N ARG A 72 -16.11 -22.09 -10.22
CA ARG A 72 -16.51 -23.00 -9.16
C ARG A 72 -15.27 -23.49 -8.44
N PHE A 73 -15.26 -23.34 -7.13
CA PHE A 73 -14.15 -23.74 -6.27
C PHE A 73 -14.62 -24.81 -5.29
N LYS A 74 -14.03 -26.00 -5.37
CA LYS A 74 -14.35 -27.10 -4.45
C LYS A 74 -13.52 -26.94 -3.19
N VAL A 75 -14.17 -26.70 -2.05
CA VAL A 75 -13.51 -26.57 -0.76
C VAL A 75 -13.23 -27.95 -0.18
N THR A 76 -11.96 -28.24 0.04
CA THR A 76 -11.51 -29.49 0.69
C THR A 76 -11.28 -29.26 2.18
N THR A 77 -10.76 -28.08 2.54
CA THR A 77 -10.41 -27.70 3.91
C THR A 77 -10.80 -26.25 4.19
N VAL A 78 -11.31 -25.99 5.39
CA VAL A 78 -11.49 -24.64 5.92
C VAL A 78 -10.33 -24.36 6.88
N ILE A 79 -9.43 -23.47 6.48
CA ILE A 79 -8.27 -23.04 7.27
C ILE A 79 -8.76 -22.11 8.37
N LEU A 80 -9.55 -21.08 8.04
CA LEU A 80 -10.10 -20.12 8.99
C LEU A 80 -11.55 -19.81 8.63
N GLY A 81 -12.44 -19.75 9.62
CA GLY A 81 -13.88 -19.47 9.44
C GLY A 81 -14.78 -20.67 9.71
N HIS A 82 -16.03 -20.60 9.24
CA HIS A 82 -17.05 -21.61 9.54
C HIS A 82 -16.78 -22.96 8.83
N GLN A 83 -16.66 -24.03 9.62
CA GLN A 83 -16.36 -25.38 9.11
C GLN A 83 -17.45 -25.96 8.18
N THR A 84 -18.65 -25.38 8.15
CA THR A 84 -19.75 -25.78 7.28
C THR A 84 -19.42 -25.69 5.80
N TYR A 85 -18.45 -24.85 5.41
CA TYR A 85 -17.98 -24.72 4.02
C TYR A 85 -17.17 -25.92 3.54
N ARG A 86 -16.68 -26.78 4.45
CA ARG A 86 -15.89 -27.94 4.08
C ARG A 86 -16.71 -28.89 3.19
N GLY A 87 -16.15 -29.27 2.05
CA GLY A 87 -16.81 -30.12 1.06
C GLY A 87 -17.82 -29.39 0.18
N GLN A 88 -18.08 -28.08 0.39
CA GLN A 88 -18.95 -27.31 -0.49
C GLN A 88 -18.25 -26.89 -1.77
N THR A 89 -19.04 -26.51 -2.77
CA THR A 89 -18.55 -25.85 -3.99
C THR A 89 -19.00 -24.40 -3.96
N LEU A 90 -18.05 -23.48 -3.87
CA LEU A 90 -18.30 -22.04 -3.90
C LEU A 90 -18.37 -21.55 -5.35
N VAL A 91 -19.17 -20.53 -5.60
CA VAL A 91 -19.23 -19.85 -6.90
C VAL A 91 -18.66 -18.44 -6.70
N ILE A 92 -17.51 -18.18 -7.31
CA ILE A 92 -16.77 -16.93 -7.15
C ILE A 92 -16.89 -16.12 -8.45
N PRO A 93 -17.33 -14.84 -8.41
CA PRO A 93 -17.33 -13.98 -9.60
C PRO A 93 -15.90 -13.77 -10.11
N ALA A 94 -15.65 -14.00 -11.41
CA ALA A 94 -14.34 -13.73 -11.99
C ALA A 94 -14.08 -12.21 -12.14
N THR A 95 -15.14 -11.40 -12.13
CA THR A 95 -15.04 -9.93 -12.20
C THR A 95 -14.59 -9.29 -10.90
N SER A 96 -14.57 -10.02 -9.77
CA SER A 96 -14.16 -9.45 -8.48
C SER A 96 -12.64 -9.41 -8.31
N PHE A 97 -11.88 -10.08 -9.17
CA PHE A 97 -10.48 -10.37 -8.90
C PHE A 97 -9.67 -10.66 -10.19
N GLU A 98 -8.58 -9.93 -10.37
CA GLU A 98 -7.54 -10.17 -11.37
C GLU A 98 -6.64 -11.29 -10.86
N TRP A 99 -6.75 -12.45 -11.51
CA TRP A 99 -6.01 -13.64 -11.09
C TRP A 99 -4.49 -13.46 -11.27
N PRO A 100 -3.66 -13.73 -10.23
CA PRO A 100 -2.21 -13.53 -10.30
C PRO A 100 -1.53 -14.66 -11.06
N THR A 101 -1.58 -14.62 -12.39
CA THR A 101 -1.09 -15.70 -13.28
C THR A 101 0.37 -16.08 -13.05
N GLU A 102 1.22 -15.13 -12.68
CA GLU A 102 2.64 -15.36 -12.37
C GLU A 102 2.86 -16.11 -11.04
N LEU A 103 1.94 -15.95 -10.07
CA LEU A 103 1.97 -16.66 -8.79
C LEU A 103 1.38 -18.08 -8.95
N LEU A 104 0.25 -18.15 -9.64
CA LEU A 104 -0.53 -19.37 -9.82
C LEU A 104 -1.31 -19.29 -11.14
N ALA A 105 -1.13 -20.27 -12.02
CA ALA A 105 -1.92 -20.34 -13.25
C ALA A 105 -3.41 -20.59 -12.94
N PHE A 106 -4.31 -19.93 -13.65
CA PHE A 106 -5.75 -20.23 -13.56
C PHE A 106 -6.04 -21.54 -14.28
N GLN A 107 -6.04 -22.66 -13.55
CA GLN A 107 -6.23 -24.00 -14.12
C GLN A 107 -7.07 -24.90 -13.22
N GLU A 108 -7.95 -25.70 -13.83
CA GLU A 108 -8.77 -26.69 -13.13
C GLU A 108 -7.90 -27.76 -12.46
N GLY A 109 -8.30 -28.17 -11.26
CA GLY A 109 -7.62 -29.20 -10.47
C GLY A 109 -6.33 -28.76 -9.80
N VAL A 110 -5.85 -27.52 -10.03
CA VAL A 110 -4.67 -27.00 -9.33
C VAL A 110 -5.06 -26.59 -7.90
N PRO A 111 -4.37 -27.11 -6.87
CA PRO A 111 -4.67 -26.79 -5.48
C PRO A 111 -4.23 -25.36 -5.14
N CYS A 112 -5.10 -24.62 -4.45
CA CYS A 112 -4.79 -23.31 -3.92
C CYS A 112 -5.61 -23.00 -2.66
N ALA A 113 -5.20 -21.96 -1.94
CA ALA A 113 -6.00 -21.36 -0.88
C ALA A 113 -6.58 -20.02 -1.33
N LEU A 114 -7.84 -19.78 -0.99
CA LEU A 114 -8.56 -18.52 -1.22
C LEU A 114 -8.77 -17.80 0.11
N VAL A 115 -8.47 -16.50 0.15
CA VAL A 115 -8.85 -15.58 1.23
C VAL A 115 -10.07 -14.80 0.76
N LEU A 116 -11.22 -15.06 1.39
CA LEU A 116 -12.52 -14.55 0.97
C LEU A 116 -13.10 -13.59 2.02
N ARG A 117 -13.71 -12.51 1.52
CA ARG A 117 -14.64 -11.66 2.26
C ARG A 117 -16.05 -12.18 2.12
N THR A 118 -16.77 -12.21 3.24
CA THR A 118 -18.14 -12.75 3.34
C THR A 118 -19.19 -11.67 3.57
N ASP A 119 -18.76 -10.42 3.72
CA ASP A 119 -19.54 -9.23 4.12
C ASP A 119 -19.94 -8.33 2.94
N TRP A 120 -19.56 -8.68 1.70
CA TRP A 120 -19.76 -7.80 0.55
C TRP A 120 -21.21 -7.78 0.03
N GLY A 121 -22.01 -6.90 0.63
CA GLY A 121 -23.30 -6.42 0.13
C GLY A 121 -24.55 -7.08 0.74
N ASP A 122 -25.66 -6.35 0.72
CA ASP A 122 -27.00 -6.78 1.19
C ASP A 122 -27.57 -8.04 0.47
N LYS A 123 -26.83 -8.61 -0.49
CA LYS A 123 -27.23 -9.79 -1.27
C LYS A 123 -26.40 -10.99 -0.82
N ARG A 124 -27.09 -11.88 -0.11
CA ARG A 124 -26.65 -13.09 0.62
C ARG A 124 -25.75 -14.12 -0.11
N ASP A 125 -25.26 -13.86 -1.32
CA ASP A 125 -24.66 -14.90 -2.17
C ASP A 125 -23.32 -14.51 -2.85
N GLY A 126 -22.71 -13.37 -2.50
CA GLY A 126 -21.46 -12.91 -3.13
C GLY A 126 -20.23 -13.13 -2.25
N TYR A 127 -19.25 -13.91 -2.73
CA TYR A 127 -17.90 -13.90 -2.17
C TYR A 127 -17.04 -12.88 -2.92
N TYR A 128 -16.28 -12.08 -2.18
CA TYR A 128 -15.21 -11.26 -2.75
C TYR A 128 -13.87 -11.90 -2.43
N LEU A 129 -13.03 -12.08 -3.45
CA LEU A 129 -11.73 -12.73 -3.32
C LEU A 129 -10.67 -11.66 -3.08
N ASP A 130 -10.03 -11.67 -1.91
CA ASP A 130 -8.95 -10.73 -1.56
C ASP A 130 -7.60 -11.26 -2.06
N SER A 131 -7.35 -12.56 -1.88
CA SER A 131 -6.05 -13.16 -2.20
C SER A 131 -6.17 -14.64 -2.55
N VAL A 132 -5.29 -15.11 -3.43
CA VAL A 132 -5.07 -16.51 -3.76
C VAL A 132 -3.59 -16.85 -3.61
N VAL A 133 -3.32 -18.02 -3.04
CA VAL A 133 -1.95 -18.54 -2.90
C VAL A 133 -1.87 -20.01 -3.29
N PRO A 134 -0.77 -20.45 -3.92
CA PRO A 134 -0.53 -21.86 -4.17
C PRO A 134 -0.39 -22.62 -2.86
N VAL A 135 -0.88 -23.85 -2.83
CA VAL A 135 -0.67 -24.79 -1.72
C VAL A 135 -0.27 -26.13 -2.31
N SER A 136 0.66 -26.84 -1.67
CA SER A 136 1.12 -28.14 -2.18
C SER A 136 0.10 -29.25 -1.85
N ASN A 137 -0.71 -29.05 -0.81
CA ASN A 137 -1.70 -30.01 -0.35
C ASN A 137 -3.02 -29.33 0.02
N GLU A 138 -4.15 -29.90 -0.39
CA GLU A 138 -5.48 -29.41 -0.04
C GLU A 138 -5.88 -29.70 1.42
N THR A 139 -5.17 -30.62 2.09
CA THR A 139 -5.44 -31.05 3.47
C THR A 139 -4.57 -30.30 4.47
N LEU A 140 -4.84 -29.01 4.60
CA LEU A 140 -4.19 -28.14 5.59
C LEU A 140 -4.82 -28.26 6.98
N SER A 141 -4.10 -27.80 8.01
CA SER A 141 -4.66 -27.68 9.35
C SER A 141 -5.69 -26.54 9.42
N THR A 142 -6.62 -26.64 10.38
CA THR A 142 -7.53 -25.55 10.73
C THR A 142 -6.86 -24.64 11.76
N ALA A 143 -6.82 -23.34 11.48
CA ALA A 143 -6.34 -22.30 12.36
C ALA A 143 -7.39 -21.89 13.40
N LYS A 144 -6.94 -21.50 14.60
CA LYS A 144 -7.77 -20.92 15.65
C LYS A 144 -8.04 -19.43 15.42
N ASP A 145 -7.09 -18.73 14.80
CA ASP A 145 -7.11 -17.29 14.57
C ASP A 145 -6.33 -16.90 13.30
N GLY A 146 -6.32 -15.61 12.98
CA GLY A 146 -5.61 -15.08 11.81
C GLY A 146 -4.09 -15.29 11.86
N GLU A 147 -3.47 -15.28 13.04
CA GLU A 147 -2.03 -15.47 13.19
C GLU A 147 -1.61 -16.93 12.98
N GLU A 148 -2.41 -17.89 13.43
CA GLU A 148 -2.24 -19.30 13.08
C GLU A 148 -2.51 -19.56 11.60
N ALA A 149 -3.50 -18.89 10.99
CA ALA A 149 -3.73 -18.98 9.55
C ALA A 149 -2.54 -18.46 8.73
N LYS A 150 -1.97 -17.31 9.11
CA LYS A 150 -0.73 -16.76 8.52
C LYS A 150 0.41 -17.77 8.59
N ARG A 151 0.65 -18.40 9.75
CA ARG A 151 1.69 -19.43 9.90
C ARG A 151 1.48 -20.64 8.99
N ILE A 152 0.24 -21.13 8.88
CA ILE A 152 -0.09 -22.26 7.99
C ILE A 152 0.21 -21.89 6.54
N LEU A 153 -0.24 -20.72 6.08
CA LEU A 153 0.00 -20.27 4.70
C LEU A 153 1.47 -19.97 4.44
N ALA A 154 2.20 -19.42 5.42
CA ALA A 154 3.63 -19.16 5.30
C ALA A 154 4.40 -20.47 5.09
N ALA A 155 4.09 -21.52 5.86
CA ALA A 155 4.70 -22.84 5.69
C ALA A 155 4.47 -23.41 4.28
N GLU A 156 3.25 -23.33 3.75
CA GLU A 156 2.94 -23.80 2.38
C GLU A 156 3.69 -22.98 1.31
N LEU A 157 3.72 -21.66 1.44
CA LEU A 157 4.42 -20.79 0.49
C LEU A 157 5.94 -21.04 0.50
N LEU A 158 6.53 -21.36 1.66
CA LEU A 158 7.95 -21.71 1.75
C LEU A 158 8.23 -23.09 1.12
N VAL A 159 7.30 -24.04 1.21
CA VAL A 159 7.41 -25.33 0.52
C VAL A 159 7.35 -25.13 -1.00
N GLU A 160 6.40 -24.33 -1.50
CA GLU A 160 6.31 -23.95 -2.91
C GLU A 160 7.58 -23.23 -3.37
N LEU A 161 8.06 -22.25 -2.60
CA LEU A 161 9.28 -21.48 -2.91
C LEU A 161 10.52 -22.37 -3.01
N LYS A 162 10.65 -23.37 -2.12
CA LYS A 162 11.77 -24.32 -2.13
C LYS A 162 11.80 -25.18 -3.40
N ASN A 163 10.63 -25.46 -3.98
CA ASN A 163 10.48 -26.31 -5.16
C ASN A 163 10.45 -25.51 -6.48
N GLU A 164 10.31 -24.19 -6.42
CA GLU A 164 10.24 -23.33 -7.60
C GLU A 164 11.64 -23.00 -8.14
N THR A 165 11.76 -22.92 -9.47
CA THR A 165 13.00 -22.61 -10.19
C THR A 165 12.92 -21.33 -11.03
N SER A 166 11.71 -20.90 -11.40
CA SER A 166 11.46 -19.66 -12.14
C SER A 166 11.68 -18.46 -11.23
N ALA A 167 12.64 -17.59 -11.57
CA ALA A 167 12.91 -16.37 -10.81
C ALA A 167 11.67 -15.47 -10.68
N SER A 168 10.84 -15.38 -11.74
CA SER A 168 9.56 -14.65 -11.70
C SER A 168 8.63 -15.23 -10.63
N ARG A 169 8.35 -16.55 -10.68
CA ARG A 169 7.43 -17.18 -9.73
C ARG A 169 8.00 -17.19 -8.30
N GLN A 170 9.31 -17.38 -8.13
CA GLN A 170 9.99 -17.22 -6.84
C GLN A 170 9.77 -15.82 -6.26
N ARG A 171 9.92 -14.77 -7.08
CA ARG A 171 9.69 -13.38 -6.66
C ARG A 171 8.26 -13.18 -6.20
N HIS A 172 7.26 -13.65 -6.97
CA HIS A 172 5.85 -13.54 -6.58
C HIS A 172 5.51 -14.33 -5.30
N LEU A 173 6.08 -15.52 -5.12
CA LEU A 173 5.96 -16.30 -3.87
C LEU A 173 6.56 -15.54 -2.68
N ILE A 174 7.75 -14.96 -2.86
CA ILE A 174 8.43 -14.18 -1.81
C ILE A 174 7.62 -12.94 -1.44
N LEU A 175 7.08 -12.21 -2.43
CA LEU A 175 6.25 -11.03 -2.17
C LEU A 175 4.98 -11.36 -1.37
N GLN A 176 4.43 -12.57 -1.52
CA GLN A 176 3.26 -13.00 -0.74
C GLN A 176 3.63 -13.50 0.66
N VAL A 177 4.72 -14.25 0.81
CA VAL A 177 5.12 -14.82 2.11
C VAL A 177 5.77 -13.79 3.02
N SER A 178 6.53 -12.85 2.46
CA SER A 178 7.35 -11.89 3.21
C SER A 178 6.59 -11.10 4.28
N PRO A 179 5.38 -10.58 4.03
CA PRO A 179 4.64 -9.81 5.02
C PRO A 179 4.10 -10.64 6.20
N ILE A 180 4.02 -11.96 6.05
CA ILE A 180 3.48 -12.88 7.07
C ILE A 180 4.54 -13.83 7.65
N LEU A 181 5.80 -13.66 7.27
CA LEU A 181 6.91 -14.52 7.63
C LEU A 181 7.40 -14.26 9.05
N GLN A 182 7.62 -15.32 9.83
CA GLN A 182 8.19 -15.17 11.17
C GLN A 182 9.72 -15.15 11.13
N LYS A 183 10.34 -14.55 12.15
CA LYS A 183 11.80 -14.48 12.29
C LYS A 183 12.48 -15.85 12.20
N ALA A 184 11.87 -16.91 12.73
CA ALA A 184 12.44 -18.26 12.70
C ALA A 184 12.47 -18.86 11.28
N GLU A 185 11.63 -18.36 10.38
CA GLU A 185 11.44 -18.89 9.02
C GLU A 185 12.23 -18.07 7.98
N SER A 186 12.67 -16.86 8.36
CA SER A 186 13.31 -15.91 7.45
C SER A 186 14.63 -16.40 6.84
N GLU A 187 15.29 -17.39 7.46
CA GLU A 187 16.51 -18.00 6.93
C GLU A 187 16.30 -18.61 5.53
N ALA A 188 15.07 -19.04 5.22
CA ALA A 188 14.71 -19.55 3.90
C ALA A 188 14.90 -18.52 2.78
N LEU A 189 14.89 -17.21 3.10
CA LEU A 189 15.06 -16.13 2.12
C LEU A 189 16.53 -15.77 1.85
N VAL A 190 17.46 -16.15 2.74
CA VAL A 190 18.88 -15.78 2.64
C VAL A 190 19.54 -16.20 1.33
N PRO A 191 19.28 -17.41 0.76
CA PRO A 191 19.89 -17.81 -0.51
C PRO A 191 19.58 -16.86 -1.68
N PHE A 192 18.41 -16.22 -1.66
CA PHE A 192 17.96 -15.33 -2.73
C PHE A 192 18.66 -13.97 -2.74
N LEU A 193 19.38 -13.60 -1.67
CA LEU A 193 20.22 -12.39 -1.69
C LEU A 193 21.43 -12.49 -2.64
N LYS A 194 21.76 -13.69 -3.10
CA LYS A 194 22.91 -13.96 -3.98
C LYS A 194 22.51 -14.22 -5.44
N THR A 195 21.23 -14.09 -5.77
CA THR A 195 20.75 -14.29 -7.14
C THR A 195 21.17 -13.14 -8.05
N GLU A 196 21.27 -13.40 -9.35
CA GLU A 196 21.54 -12.38 -10.37
C GLU A 196 20.31 -11.52 -10.67
N ASP A 197 19.10 -12.04 -10.39
CA ASP A 197 17.86 -11.29 -10.54
C ASP A 197 17.68 -10.26 -9.41
N ILE A 198 17.91 -8.99 -9.74
CA ILE A 198 17.84 -7.90 -8.76
C ILE A 198 16.46 -7.77 -8.10
N TRP A 199 15.36 -8.10 -8.79
CA TRP A 199 14.01 -7.98 -8.26
C TRP A 199 13.70 -9.10 -7.27
N LEU A 200 14.19 -10.31 -7.57
CA LEU A 200 14.14 -11.43 -6.63
C LEU A 200 14.98 -11.13 -5.37
N CYS A 201 16.17 -10.55 -5.54
CA CYS A 201 17.01 -10.11 -4.42
C CYS A 201 16.30 -9.07 -3.54
N ARG A 202 15.65 -8.07 -4.14
CA ARG A 202 14.85 -7.05 -3.44
C ARG A 202 13.69 -7.64 -2.65
N ALA A 203 12.91 -8.53 -3.28
CA ALA A 203 11.80 -9.19 -2.59
C ALA A 203 12.30 -9.98 -1.36
N ALA A 204 13.40 -10.72 -1.51
CA ALA A 204 14.00 -11.47 -0.41
C ALA A 204 14.54 -10.56 0.70
N LEU A 205 15.19 -9.45 0.32
CA LEU A 205 15.69 -8.46 1.26
C LEU A 205 14.55 -7.80 2.04
N ALA A 206 13.44 -7.47 1.38
CA ALA A 206 12.25 -6.95 2.03
C ALA A 206 11.66 -7.94 3.04
N GLY A 207 11.56 -9.23 2.68
CA GLY A 207 11.12 -10.28 3.60
C GLY A 207 12.03 -10.45 4.82
N LEU A 208 13.35 -10.41 4.64
CA LEU A 208 14.31 -10.45 5.74
C LEU A 208 14.17 -9.23 6.67
N ILE A 209 13.98 -8.04 6.11
CA ILE A 209 13.74 -6.81 6.87
C ILE A 209 12.42 -6.90 7.66
N GLY A 210 11.35 -7.33 7.00
CA GLY A 210 10.03 -7.52 7.60
C GLY A 210 10.06 -8.47 8.80
N ALA A 211 10.65 -9.65 8.60
CA ALA A 211 10.66 -10.71 9.61
C ALA A 211 11.67 -10.46 10.75
N THR A 212 12.81 -9.81 10.48
CA THR A 212 13.92 -9.74 11.45
C THR A 212 14.19 -8.34 12.00
N LYS A 213 13.86 -7.29 11.25
CA LYS A 213 14.20 -5.89 11.54
C LYS A 213 15.69 -5.64 11.82
N GLN A 214 16.59 -6.49 11.30
CA GLN A 214 18.02 -6.34 11.55
C GLN A 214 18.60 -5.16 10.77
N THR A 215 19.49 -4.40 11.43
CA THR A 215 20.10 -3.18 10.88
C THR A 215 20.94 -3.43 9.63
N ASN A 216 21.64 -4.56 9.53
CA ASN A 216 22.42 -4.91 8.33
C ASN A 216 21.55 -4.97 7.07
N TYR A 217 20.37 -5.61 7.13
CA TYR A 217 19.46 -5.69 5.99
C TYR A 217 18.83 -4.33 5.67
N LEU A 218 18.49 -3.53 6.69
CA LEU A 218 18.04 -2.15 6.48
C LEU A 218 19.09 -1.31 5.75
N THR A 219 20.36 -1.43 6.15
CA THR A 219 21.48 -0.75 5.46
C THR A 219 21.62 -1.21 4.01
N MET A 220 21.47 -2.52 3.74
CA MET A 220 21.49 -3.04 2.38
C MET A 220 20.34 -2.47 1.53
N ALA A 221 19.12 -2.41 2.08
CA ALA A 221 17.98 -1.84 1.36
C ALA A 221 18.14 -0.34 1.11
N HIS A 222 18.68 0.39 2.08
CA HIS A 222 19.01 1.80 1.91
C HIS A 222 19.98 2.01 0.74
N GLN A 223 21.06 1.22 0.68
CA GLN A 223 22.05 1.28 -0.40
C GLN A 223 21.45 0.89 -1.76
N ASP A 224 20.60 -0.14 -1.81
CA ASP A 224 19.91 -0.55 -3.03
C ASP A 224 18.97 0.54 -3.55
N ILE A 225 18.13 1.12 -2.68
CA ILE A 225 17.21 2.20 -3.05
C ILE A 225 18.00 3.43 -3.51
N GLU A 226 19.04 3.82 -2.78
CA GLU A 226 19.90 4.96 -3.16
C GLU A 226 20.55 4.73 -4.53
N GLN A 227 21.07 3.53 -4.78
CA GLN A 227 21.66 3.15 -6.06
C GLN A 227 20.62 3.13 -7.19
N PHE A 228 19.41 2.64 -6.90
CA PHE A 228 18.30 2.67 -7.85
C PHE A 228 18.00 4.10 -8.25
N ILE A 229 17.74 5.00 -7.28
CA ILE A 229 17.44 6.41 -7.52
C ILE A 229 18.48 7.06 -8.45
N LYS A 230 19.78 6.87 -8.15
CA LYS A 230 20.89 7.41 -8.94
C LYS A 230 20.98 6.87 -10.37
N THR A 231 20.44 5.68 -10.63
CA THR A 231 20.52 5.00 -11.93
C THR A 231 19.24 5.10 -12.76
N THR A 232 18.15 5.63 -12.19
CA THR A 232 16.83 5.67 -12.84
C THR A 232 16.75 6.66 -14.01
N GLY A 233 17.21 6.21 -15.17
CA GLY A 233 16.80 6.66 -16.51
C GLY A 233 16.62 5.49 -17.50
N MET A 234 16.79 4.23 -17.05
CA MET A 234 16.98 3.06 -17.94
C MET A 234 16.39 1.73 -17.45
N ILE A 235 15.45 1.70 -16.49
CA ILE A 235 14.93 0.43 -15.97
C ILE A 235 13.63 0.07 -16.68
N ASN A 236 13.69 -0.92 -17.58
CA ASN A 236 12.52 -1.56 -18.15
C ASN A 236 11.86 -2.45 -17.08
N ASP A 237 10.54 -2.42 -16.99
CA ASP A 237 9.75 -3.35 -16.19
C ASP A 237 10.14 -4.80 -16.58
N PRO A 238 10.58 -5.65 -15.64
CA PRO A 238 10.99 -7.03 -15.93
C PRO A 238 9.84 -7.88 -16.49
N ASP A 239 8.58 -7.48 -16.23
CA ASP A 239 7.38 -8.15 -16.73
C ASP A 239 6.91 -7.55 -18.06
N GLY A 240 7.69 -6.63 -18.65
CA GLY A 240 7.39 -6.00 -19.93
C GLY A 240 6.15 -5.10 -19.91
N ARG A 241 5.62 -4.75 -18.73
CA ARG A 241 4.44 -3.87 -18.61
C ARG A 241 4.88 -2.44 -18.93
N GLN A 242 4.66 -2.03 -20.18
CA GLN A 242 4.81 -0.63 -20.58
C GLN A 242 3.86 0.23 -19.74
N GLY A 243 4.39 1.15 -18.93
CA GLY A 243 3.61 2.18 -18.25
C GLY A 243 3.72 2.21 -16.72
N ASN A 244 4.36 1.23 -16.07
CA ASN A 244 4.66 1.35 -14.65
C ASN A 244 5.84 2.31 -14.47
N ALA A 245 5.64 3.40 -13.74
CA ALA A 245 6.74 4.24 -13.31
C ALA A 245 7.70 3.38 -12.46
N PRO A 246 9.03 3.52 -12.63
CA PRO A 246 10.02 2.64 -12.01
C PRO A 246 9.94 2.62 -10.47
N TYR A 247 9.46 3.70 -9.86
CA TYR A 247 9.36 3.84 -8.41
C TYR A 247 8.19 3.07 -7.76
N PRO A 248 6.92 3.16 -8.23
CA PRO A 248 5.86 2.27 -7.77
C PRO A 248 6.24 0.79 -7.81
N PHE A 249 6.94 0.37 -8.87
CA PHE A 249 7.41 -1.02 -8.98
C PHE A 249 8.52 -1.35 -7.98
N LEU A 250 9.46 -0.44 -7.72
CA LEU A 250 10.44 -0.60 -6.63
C LEU A 250 9.75 -0.76 -5.27
N PHE A 251 8.78 0.10 -4.97
CA PHE A 251 8.15 0.13 -3.66
C PHE A 251 7.15 -1.00 -3.43
N SER A 252 6.61 -1.62 -4.48
CA SER A 252 5.87 -2.88 -4.31
C SER A 252 6.76 -4.06 -3.89
N HIS A 253 8.07 -3.99 -4.14
CA HIS A 253 9.02 -5.02 -3.70
C HIS A 253 9.47 -4.81 -2.26
N TYR A 254 9.55 -3.56 -1.82
CA TYR A 254 9.73 -3.19 -0.42
C TYR A 254 8.37 -2.92 0.20
N PHE A 255 7.57 -3.97 0.47
CA PHE A 255 6.17 -3.84 0.89
C PHE A 255 5.91 -2.89 2.08
N PHE A 256 6.90 -2.68 2.95
CA PHE A 256 6.85 -1.70 4.03
C PHE A 256 7.07 -0.25 3.57
N LEU A 257 7.19 0.02 2.27
CA LEU A 257 7.16 1.35 1.68
C LEU A 257 5.83 1.59 0.93
N GLU A 258 4.97 0.57 0.79
CA GLU A 258 3.66 0.75 0.17
C GLU A 258 2.74 1.65 1.00
N VAL A 259 1.88 2.40 0.31
CA VAL A 259 0.87 3.26 0.94
C VAL A 259 -0.25 2.46 1.61
N GLY A 260 -1.03 3.12 2.46
CA GLY A 260 -2.30 2.60 2.99
C GLY A 260 -2.17 1.82 4.29
N TRP A 261 -1.35 2.30 5.22
CA TRP A 261 -1.19 1.67 6.54
C TRP A 261 -2.32 2.02 7.48
N SER A 262 -2.76 1.00 8.21
CA SER A 262 -3.53 1.12 9.44
C SER A 262 -2.69 1.74 10.56
N ARG A 263 -3.37 2.24 11.58
CA ARG A 263 -2.72 2.84 12.75
C ARG A 263 -1.89 1.82 13.54
N GLU A 264 -2.27 0.54 13.50
CA GLU A 264 -1.54 -0.54 14.15
C GLU A 264 -0.27 -0.90 13.36
N GLU A 265 -0.29 -0.80 12.03
CA GLU A 265 0.89 -0.98 11.18
C GLU A 265 1.93 0.14 11.38
N ASP A 266 1.47 1.35 11.69
CA ASP A 266 2.33 2.52 11.93
C ASP A 266 3.38 2.25 13.05
N GLU A 267 3.00 1.63 14.16
CA GLU A 267 3.96 1.31 15.24
C GLU A 267 5.05 0.33 14.80
N ALA A 268 4.65 -0.72 14.07
CA ALA A 268 5.59 -1.72 13.57
C ALA A 268 6.58 -1.13 12.55
N ALA A 269 6.15 -0.08 11.87
CA ALA A 269 6.85 0.58 10.79
C ALA A 269 7.89 1.62 11.20
N ALA A 270 7.92 2.06 12.47
CA ALA A 270 8.94 2.98 12.97
C ALA A 270 10.38 2.46 12.71
N ALA A 271 10.55 1.13 12.65
CA ALA A 271 11.83 0.50 12.29
C ALA A 271 12.33 0.84 10.87
N TYR A 272 11.45 1.31 9.98
CA TYR A 272 11.74 1.63 8.58
C TYR A 272 11.95 3.14 8.33
N LEU A 273 11.95 3.97 9.38
CA LEU A 273 12.20 5.41 9.30
C LEU A 273 13.41 5.80 8.44
N PRO A 274 14.58 5.14 8.50
CA PRO A 274 15.71 5.47 7.63
C PRO A 274 15.37 5.39 6.13
N LEU A 275 14.52 4.46 5.73
CA LEU A 275 14.12 4.29 4.33
C LEU A 275 13.08 5.34 3.91
N PHE A 276 12.17 5.74 4.81
CA PHE A 276 11.26 6.87 4.56
C PHE A 276 12.01 8.18 4.39
N ARG A 277 13.02 8.43 5.23
CA ARG A 277 13.89 9.62 5.13
C ARG A 277 14.62 9.66 3.79
N LEU A 278 15.21 8.54 3.37
CA LEU A 278 15.85 8.42 2.06
C LEU A 278 14.87 8.82 0.95
N THR A 279 13.71 8.16 0.89
CA THR A 279 12.68 8.46 -0.14
C THR A 279 12.20 9.91 -0.08
N ALA A 280 11.99 10.47 1.12
CA ALA A 280 11.52 11.85 1.27
C ALA A 280 12.56 12.89 0.81
N HIS A 281 13.83 12.67 1.10
CA HIS A 281 14.91 13.63 0.85
C HIS A 281 15.48 13.56 -0.57
N SER A 282 15.27 12.46 -1.31
CA SER A 282 15.82 12.27 -2.65
C SER A 282 15.08 13.08 -3.73
N ILE A 283 15.61 14.25 -4.09
CA ILE A 283 15.01 15.14 -5.09
C ILE A 283 14.80 14.53 -6.48
N ASP A 284 15.52 13.46 -6.81
CA ASP A 284 15.42 12.72 -8.07
C ASP A 284 14.15 11.84 -8.15
N ILE A 285 13.47 11.63 -7.03
CA ILE A 285 12.18 10.93 -6.97
C ILE A 285 11.05 11.91 -7.31
N PRO A 286 10.13 11.56 -8.23
CA PRO A 286 8.94 12.35 -8.52
C PRO A 286 8.19 12.75 -7.26
N GLU A 287 7.69 13.97 -7.27
CA GLU A 287 7.13 14.60 -6.07
C GLU A 287 5.99 13.80 -5.42
N GLN A 288 5.04 13.32 -6.23
CA GLN A 288 3.92 12.52 -5.75
C GLN A 288 4.41 11.21 -5.09
N VAL A 289 5.43 10.60 -5.67
CA VAL A 289 6.04 9.37 -5.17
C VAL A 289 6.75 9.63 -3.84
N ARG A 290 7.51 10.74 -3.73
CA ARG A 290 8.11 11.16 -2.45
C ARG A 290 7.08 11.41 -1.38
N TRP A 291 5.97 12.05 -1.75
CA TRP A 291 4.87 12.29 -0.84
C TRP A 291 4.32 10.97 -0.30
N GLU A 292 3.91 10.08 -1.20
CA GLU A 292 3.25 8.82 -0.85
C GLU A 292 4.13 7.87 -0.04
N HIS A 293 5.39 7.72 -0.44
CA HIS A 293 6.28 6.67 0.07
C HIS A 293 7.38 7.17 1.02
N GLY A 294 7.45 8.47 1.29
CA GLY A 294 8.44 9.06 2.19
C GLY A 294 7.82 10.06 3.15
N VAL A 295 7.35 11.20 2.64
CA VAL A 295 6.90 12.33 3.47
C VAL A 295 5.66 12.01 4.28
N LYS A 296 4.64 11.38 3.68
CA LYS A 296 3.40 11.01 4.37
C LYS A 296 3.67 10.02 5.52
N PRO A 297 4.47 8.94 5.33
CA PRO A 297 4.97 8.13 6.45
C PRO A 297 5.68 8.95 7.53
N LEU A 298 6.56 9.91 7.17
CA LEU A 298 7.22 10.77 8.17
C LEU A 298 6.25 11.66 8.94
N CYS A 299 5.14 12.12 8.34
CA CYS A 299 4.11 12.85 9.07
C CYS A 299 3.49 11.98 10.18
N ARG A 300 3.31 10.68 9.90
CA ARG A 300 2.68 9.71 10.80
C ARG A 300 3.64 9.04 11.79
N LEU A 301 4.92 8.92 11.46
CA LEU A 301 5.91 8.13 12.21
C LEU A 301 7.16 8.91 12.61
N GLY A 302 7.37 10.07 12.02
CA GLY A 302 8.56 10.87 12.20
C GLY A 302 8.83 11.18 13.67
N ALA A 303 10.10 11.44 13.94
CA ALA A 303 10.64 11.81 15.23
C ALA A 303 11.13 13.27 15.19
N ILE A 304 11.70 13.74 16.31
CA ILE A 304 12.09 15.14 16.47
C ILE A 304 13.07 15.61 15.38
N GLU A 305 13.96 14.73 14.93
CA GLU A 305 14.92 15.00 13.85
C GLU A 305 14.27 15.24 12.48
N ASP A 306 13.03 14.79 12.27
CA ASP A 306 12.29 14.97 11.01
C ASP A 306 11.54 16.30 10.95
N ALA A 307 11.36 16.97 12.09
CA ALA A 307 10.52 18.16 12.21
C ALA A 307 11.02 19.32 11.33
N ARG A 308 12.34 19.49 11.22
CA ARG A 308 12.95 20.51 10.34
C ARG A 308 12.61 20.26 8.87
N PHE A 309 12.87 19.05 8.39
CA PHE A 309 12.61 18.68 7.00
C PHE A 309 11.13 18.85 6.66
N LEU A 310 10.23 18.35 7.51
CA LEU A 310 8.79 18.48 7.31
C LEU A 310 8.36 19.95 7.26
N TYR A 311 8.90 20.79 8.15
CA TYR A 311 8.62 22.22 8.15
C TYR A 311 9.09 22.90 6.86
N GLU A 312 10.33 22.65 6.44
CA GLU A 312 10.89 23.16 5.18
C GLU A 312 10.09 22.67 3.96
N TYR A 313 9.72 21.39 3.94
CA TYR A 313 8.89 20.79 2.89
C TYR A 313 7.52 21.47 2.75
N CYS A 314 6.86 21.78 3.87
CA CYS A 314 5.59 22.49 3.87
C CYS A 314 5.76 23.96 3.44
N ARG A 315 6.79 24.62 3.97
CA ARG A 315 7.09 26.05 3.75
C ARG A 315 7.44 26.34 2.29
N ASP A 316 8.34 25.56 1.70
CA ASP A 316 8.87 25.81 0.35
C ASP A 316 7.80 25.61 -0.74
N ARG A 317 6.69 24.96 -0.39
CA ARG A 317 5.50 24.81 -1.24
C ARG A 317 4.53 25.99 -1.15
N GLY A 318 4.92 27.09 -0.50
CA GLY A 318 4.21 28.38 -0.44
C GLY A 318 3.55 28.75 -1.77
N THR A 319 2.22 28.87 -1.78
CA THR A 319 1.36 28.89 -2.98
C THR A 319 1.67 30.05 -3.94
N LYS A 320 2.02 29.72 -5.19
CA LYS A 320 2.03 30.68 -6.31
C LYS A 320 0.73 30.69 -7.12
N ASP A 321 -0.13 29.67 -7.00
CA ASP A 321 -1.37 29.55 -7.78
C ASP A 321 -2.56 29.05 -6.93
N LYS A 322 -3.75 29.64 -7.15
CA LYS A 322 -5.00 29.30 -6.43
C LYS A 322 -5.54 27.91 -6.75
N ALA A 323 -5.25 27.37 -7.95
CA ALA A 323 -5.70 26.03 -8.33
C ALA A 323 -4.93 24.92 -7.60
N GLU A 324 -3.67 25.17 -7.22
CA GLU A 324 -2.84 24.25 -6.46
C GLU A 324 -3.26 24.18 -4.98
N ILE A 325 -3.85 25.26 -4.45
CA ILE A 325 -4.33 25.35 -3.05
C ILE A 325 -5.22 24.16 -2.68
N PHE A 326 -6.16 23.76 -3.55
CA PHE A 326 -7.14 22.73 -3.21
C PHE A 326 -6.59 21.29 -3.23
N ARG A 327 -5.57 20.98 -4.05
CA ARG A 327 -4.96 19.64 -4.06
C ARG A 327 -3.91 19.49 -2.96
N PHE A 328 -3.11 20.54 -2.74
CA PHE A 328 -2.04 20.51 -1.74
C PHE A 328 -2.49 20.86 -0.32
N SER A 329 -3.73 21.35 -0.13
CA SER A 329 -4.27 21.62 1.21
C SER A 329 -4.26 20.37 2.09
N SER A 330 -4.62 19.20 1.55
CA SER A 330 -4.59 17.94 2.29
C SER A 330 -3.17 17.55 2.71
N HIS A 331 -2.19 17.61 1.79
CA HIS A 331 -0.79 17.27 2.10
C HIS A 331 -0.19 18.22 3.14
N ARG A 332 -0.48 19.53 3.02
CA ARG A 332 -0.01 20.55 3.97
C ARG A 332 -0.59 20.33 5.35
N GLN A 333 -1.90 20.07 5.44
CA GLN A 333 -2.54 19.76 6.72
C GLN A 333 -1.96 18.49 7.35
N ASP A 334 -1.74 17.44 6.57
CA ASP A 334 -1.06 16.21 7.04
C ASP A 334 0.34 16.52 7.61
N VAL A 335 1.12 17.39 6.95
CA VAL A 335 2.45 17.80 7.43
C VAL A 335 2.35 18.64 8.70
N ILE A 336 1.46 19.63 8.75
CA ILE A 336 1.22 20.46 9.94
C ILE A 336 0.82 19.59 11.14
N ILE A 337 -0.12 18.66 10.94
CA ILE A 337 -0.54 17.69 11.96
C ILE A 337 0.64 16.83 12.39
N GLY A 338 1.43 16.34 11.43
CA GLY A 338 2.62 15.53 11.69
C GLY A 338 3.66 16.25 12.54
N ILE A 339 4.03 17.49 12.19
CA ILE A 339 4.97 18.30 12.96
C ILE A 339 4.42 18.59 14.36
N SER A 340 3.12 18.89 14.46
CA SER A 340 2.48 19.21 15.74
C SER A 340 2.56 18.06 16.72
N ARG A 341 2.30 16.84 16.21
CA ARG A 341 2.44 15.58 16.94
C ARG A 341 3.89 15.35 17.39
N ILE A 342 4.86 15.56 16.49
CA ILE A 342 6.29 15.41 16.80
C ILE A 342 6.73 16.37 17.92
N LEU A 343 6.27 17.62 17.88
CA LEU A 343 6.61 18.66 18.85
C LEU A 343 5.75 18.65 20.12
N GLY A 344 4.75 17.76 20.20
CA GLY A 344 3.82 17.70 21.34
C GLY A 344 2.98 18.97 21.51
N ILE A 345 2.72 19.71 20.43
CA ILE A 345 1.89 20.93 20.46
C ILE A 345 0.46 20.61 20.03
N ASN A 346 -0.51 21.20 20.73
CA ASN A 346 -1.93 21.05 20.40
C ASN A 346 -2.35 22.19 19.47
N LEU A 347 -2.38 21.94 18.17
CA LEU A 347 -2.95 22.89 17.22
C LEU A 347 -4.47 22.73 17.20
N PRO A 348 -5.23 23.83 17.22
CA PRO A 348 -6.69 23.71 17.22
C PRO A 348 -7.18 23.17 15.88
N ASN A 349 -8.25 22.37 15.92
CA ASN A 349 -8.91 21.82 14.74
C ASN A 349 -9.95 22.84 14.24
N TRP A 350 -9.59 23.67 13.27
CA TRP A 350 -10.41 24.79 12.81
C TRP A 350 -11.23 24.41 11.57
N MET A 351 -12.51 24.80 11.53
CA MET A 351 -13.36 24.63 10.35
C MET A 351 -13.36 25.87 9.45
N GLU A 352 -13.15 25.62 8.15
CA GLU A 352 -13.38 26.34 6.88
C GLU A 352 -13.39 27.88 6.77
N SER A 353 -13.74 28.69 7.77
CA SER A 353 -14.09 30.10 7.52
C SER A 353 -12.92 31.11 7.46
N ASP A 354 -11.65 30.68 7.46
CA ASP A 354 -10.49 31.58 7.29
C ASP A 354 -9.16 30.80 7.08
N PHE A 355 -9.15 29.82 6.17
CA PHE A 355 -8.05 28.86 5.99
C PHE A 355 -6.64 29.48 5.97
N LEU A 356 -6.43 30.56 5.21
CA LEU A 356 -5.11 31.21 5.09
C LEU A 356 -4.63 31.85 6.40
N LYS A 357 -5.53 32.50 7.14
CA LYS A 357 -5.21 33.11 8.43
C LYS A 357 -4.88 32.04 9.47
N GLN A 358 -5.62 30.93 9.43
CA GLN A 358 -5.41 29.77 10.32
C GLN A 358 -4.08 29.08 10.00
N GLU A 359 -3.78 28.84 8.72
CA GLU A 359 -2.53 28.25 8.29
C GLU A 359 -1.33 29.13 8.73
N ARG A 360 -1.40 30.45 8.55
CA ARG A 360 -0.37 31.39 9.06
C ARG A 360 -0.18 31.28 10.58
N GLU A 361 -1.26 31.18 11.34
CA GLU A 361 -1.19 31.00 12.79
C GLU A 361 -0.55 29.66 13.19
N GLN A 362 -0.94 28.57 12.52
CA GLN A 362 -0.34 27.24 12.70
C GLN A 362 1.16 27.27 12.40
N HIS A 363 1.57 27.90 11.28
CA HIS A 363 2.98 28.09 10.93
C HIS A 363 3.74 28.90 11.99
N ARG A 364 3.13 29.96 12.55
CA ARG A 364 3.75 30.74 13.63
C ARG A 364 3.97 29.88 14.89
N GLN A 365 2.97 29.11 15.30
CA GLN A 365 3.06 28.25 16.47
C GLN A 365 4.08 27.13 16.28
N ILE A 366 4.11 26.50 15.10
CA ILE A 366 5.13 25.52 14.73
C ILE A 366 6.52 26.14 14.76
N SER A 367 6.71 27.31 14.15
CA SER A 367 8.01 27.99 14.11
C SER A 367 8.52 28.31 15.51
N ALA A 368 7.65 28.85 16.38
CA ALA A 368 8.00 29.14 17.77
C ALA A 368 8.36 27.87 18.56
N ALA A 369 7.66 26.76 18.31
CA ALA A 369 7.99 25.47 18.92
C ALA A 369 9.35 24.95 18.39
N LEU A 370 9.61 25.00 17.09
CA LEU A 370 10.90 24.60 16.50
C LEU A 370 12.08 25.42 17.04
N ILE A 371 11.89 26.74 17.26
CA ILE A 371 12.90 27.61 17.89
C ILE A 371 13.13 27.18 19.34
N ARG A 372 12.06 26.94 20.10
CA ARG A 372 12.14 26.51 21.50
C ARG A 372 12.90 25.19 21.66
N GLU A 373 12.68 24.23 20.74
CA GLU A 373 13.40 22.95 20.72
C GLU A 373 14.83 23.06 20.12
N GLY A 374 15.26 24.24 19.67
CA GLY A 374 16.58 24.47 19.08
C GLY A 374 16.79 23.82 17.70
N ILE A 375 15.70 23.49 17.00
CA ILE A 375 15.73 22.82 15.70
C ILE A 375 16.00 23.83 14.57
N ILE A 376 15.49 25.06 14.71
CA ILE A 376 15.76 26.20 13.84
C ILE A 376 16.11 27.43 14.68
N SER A 377 16.74 28.42 14.07
CA SER A 377 17.07 29.72 14.68
C SER A 377 16.04 30.79 14.34
N GLU A 378 15.92 31.82 15.19
CA GLU A 378 15.03 32.97 14.94
C GLU A 378 15.32 33.67 13.60
N GLY A 379 16.60 33.73 13.21
CA GLY A 379 17.03 34.33 11.94
C GLY A 379 16.58 33.56 10.70
N GLU A 380 16.37 32.24 10.81
CA GLU A 380 15.89 31.39 9.70
C GLU A 380 14.37 31.57 9.42
N VAL A 381 13.61 32.13 10.37
CA VAL A 381 12.18 32.38 10.22
C VAL A 381 11.92 33.69 9.45
N HIS A 382 12.79 34.69 9.59
CA HIS A 382 12.60 36.04 9.03
C HIS A 382 13.17 36.26 7.61
N SER A 383 13.83 35.27 7.02
CA SER A 383 14.54 35.40 5.74
C SER A 383 13.69 35.18 4.47
N HIS A 384 12.38 34.97 4.59
CA HIS A 384 11.50 34.70 3.44
C HIS A 384 10.18 35.49 3.44
N PRO A 385 9.61 35.77 2.25
CA PRO A 385 8.74 36.92 2.04
C PRO A 385 7.30 36.62 2.45
N GLU A 386 7.00 36.76 3.74
CA GLU A 386 5.65 37.14 4.16
C GLU A 386 5.32 38.60 3.80
N GLN A 387 6.30 39.35 3.26
CA GLN A 387 6.11 40.71 2.71
C GLN A 387 5.59 40.71 1.26
N GLY A 388 4.70 39.78 0.91
CA GLY A 388 3.70 40.07 -0.11
C GLY A 388 2.77 41.11 0.49
N THR A 389 3.14 42.38 0.35
CA THR A 389 2.33 43.55 0.74
C THR A 389 0.87 43.29 0.42
N GLU A 390 0.02 43.26 1.46
CA GLU A 390 -1.39 43.65 1.35
C GLU A 390 -1.38 45.09 0.82
N GLY A 391 -1.32 45.21 -0.50
CA GLY A 391 -1.71 46.42 -1.21
C GLY A 391 -3.22 46.51 -1.13
N ASP A 392 -3.72 46.93 0.02
CA ASP A 392 -5.02 47.59 0.15
C ASP A 392 -4.95 48.90 -0.64
N THR A 393 -5.09 48.82 -1.96
CA THR A 393 -5.56 49.92 -2.78
C THR A 393 -6.89 49.52 -3.37
N VAL A 394 -7.92 49.54 -2.52
CA VAL A 394 -9.27 49.81 -2.97
C VAL A 394 -9.27 51.30 -3.33
N ASP A 395 -8.91 51.60 -4.57
CA ASP A 395 -9.22 52.89 -5.17
C ASP A 395 -10.74 53.03 -5.22
N ALA A 396 -11.28 53.77 -4.26
CA ALA A 396 -12.59 54.37 -4.38
C ALA A 396 -12.52 55.40 -5.50
N ALA A 397 -13.02 55.03 -6.69
CA ALA A 397 -13.38 56.00 -7.72
C ALA A 397 -14.79 56.56 -7.42
N PRO A 398 -15.01 57.88 -7.59
CA PRO A 398 -16.24 58.57 -7.21
C PRO A 398 -17.48 58.17 -8.01
#